data_AF-A0A7J3EM89-F1
#
_entry.id   AF-A0A7J3EM89-F1
#
_cell.length_a   1.000
_cell.length_b   1.000
_cell.length_c   1.000
_cell.angle_alpha   90.00
_cell.angle_beta   90.00
_cell.angle_gamma   90.00
#
_symmetry.space_group_name_H-M   'P 1'
#
loop_
_entity.id
_entity.type
_entity.pdbx_description
1 polymer ?
#
loop_
_entity_poly.entity_id
_entity_poly.type
_entity_poly.pdbx_seq_one_letter_code
_entity_poly.pdbx_strand_id
1 'polypeptide(L)'
;EYPAAASLDVLLALIEAADELGVRYHVGITASSDSFYVGQGRPGFKNYLPKQWSDIHLRLAEVNVLNFEMEASTIFTLANIYGGRGGAVCAVIANRATDEFVPGAGVEDAIKVANEAVRILKEWDDLRAEKKITYLSASTLSEWYLRSRKGR
;
A
#
# COMPACT_ATOMS: atom_id res chain seq x y z
N GLU A 1 3.72 -19.24 -11.11
CA GLU A 1 3.41 -18.35 -9.96
C GLU A 1 2.42 -17.28 -10.41
N TYR A 2 1.65 -16.71 -9.48
CA TYR A 2 0.70 -15.62 -9.76
C TYR A 2 1.06 -14.41 -8.90
N PRO A 3 1.21 -13.20 -9.46
CA PRO A 3 1.66 -12.04 -8.70
C PRO A 3 0.57 -11.49 -7.80
N ALA A 4 0.92 -11.16 -6.56
CA ALA A 4 0.08 -10.35 -5.69
C ALA A 4 0.33 -8.87 -6.00
N ALA A 5 -0.46 -8.30 -6.92
CA ALA A 5 -0.25 -6.94 -7.43
C ALA A 5 -1.42 -6.02 -7.10
N ALA A 6 -1.13 -4.85 -6.53
CA ALA A 6 -2.12 -3.81 -6.32
C ALA A 6 -2.73 -3.35 -7.64
N SER A 7 -4.01 -2.98 -7.60
CA SER A 7 -4.70 -2.32 -8.70
C SER A 7 -4.07 -0.95 -8.95
N LEU A 8 -3.77 -0.66 -10.22
CA LEU A 8 -3.19 0.63 -10.63
C LEU A 8 -4.03 1.82 -10.16
N ASP A 9 -5.36 1.72 -10.27
CA ASP A 9 -6.26 2.79 -9.85
C ASP A 9 -6.15 3.04 -8.34
N VAL A 10 -6.16 1.98 -7.54
CA VAL A 10 -6.11 2.09 -6.08
C VAL A 10 -4.75 2.66 -5.66
N LEU A 11 -3.67 2.20 -6.30
CA LEU A 11 -2.33 2.72 -6.05
C LEU A 11 -2.23 4.23 -6.35
N LEU A 12 -2.68 4.66 -7.53
CA LEU A 12 -2.64 6.07 -7.91
C LEU A 12 -3.56 6.93 -7.03
N ALA A 13 -4.73 6.43 -6.63
CA ALA A 13 -5.63 7.15 -5.74
C ALA A 13 -5.04 7.33 -4.33
N LEU A 14 -4.31 6.33 -3.81
CA LEU A 14 -3.59 6.46 -2.54
C LEU A 14 -2.45 7.49 -2.61
N ILE A 15 -1.73 7.53 -3.73
CA ILE A 15 -0.67 8.53 -3.98
C ILE A 15 -1.27 9.93 -4.01
N GLU A 16 -2.30 10.14 -4.84
CA GLU A 16 -2.98 11.44 -4.95
C GLU A 16 -3.58 11.88 -3.60
N ALA A 17 -4.23 10.96 -2.87
CA ALA A 17 -4.76 11.25 -1.54
C ALA A 17 -3.66 11.71 -0.56
N ALA A 18 -2.51 11.06 -0.56
CA ALA A 18 -1.39 11.44 0.29
C ALA A 18 -0.80 12.81 -0.09
N ASP A 19 -0.68 13.09 -1.40
CA ASP A 19 -0.27 14.40 -1.92
C ASP A 19 -1.26 15.51 -1.51
N GLU A 20 -2.57 15.29 -1.67
CA GLU A 20 -3.61 16.26 -1.31
C GLU A 20 -3.64 16.57 0.19
N LEU A 21 -3.37 15.58 1.03
CA LEU A 21 -3.34 15.71 2.47
C LEU A 21 -1.98 16.21 3.01
N GLY A 22 -0.96 16.32 2.16
CA GLY A 22 0.40 16.70 2.57
C GLY A 22 1.06 15.67 3.48
N VAL A 23 0.64 14.40 3.41
CA VAL A 23 1.20 13.30 4.19
C VAL A 23 2.49 12.84 3.52
N ARG A 24 3.53 12.56 4.31
CA ARG A 24 4.77 11.97 3.78
C ARG A 24 4.56 10.47 3.58
N TYR A 25 4.88 9.97 2.40
CA TYR A 25 4.72 8.55 2.07
C TYR A 25 5.88 8.00 1.24
N HIS A 26 5.91 6.66 1.13
CA HIS A 26 6.77 5.91 0.24
C HIS A 26 5.92 4.93 -0.56
N VAL A 27 6.30 4.68 -1.81
CA VAL A 27 5.60 3.75 -2.70
C VAL A 27 6.56 2.63 -3.08
N GLY A 28 6.14 1.37 -2.91
CA GLY A 28 6.97 0.23 -3.27
C GLY A 28 6.40 -1.11 -2.84
N ILE A 29 7.27 -2.11 -2.75
CA ILE A 29 6.92 -3.50 -2.46
C ILE A 29 6.88 -3.70 -0.95
N THR A 30 5.85 -4.41 -0.47
CA THR A 30 5.76 -4.90 0.92
C THR A 30 5.92 -6.41 0.97
N ALA A 31 6.46 -6.93 2.06
CA ALA A 31 6.48 -8.36 2.35
C ALA A 31 5.35 -8.74 3.31
N SER A 32 4.43 -9.56 2.83
CA SER A 32 3.43 -10.22 3.68
C SER A 32 4.02 -11.50 4.30
N SER A 33 3.84 -11.69 5.61
CA SER A 33 4.29 -12.90 6.29
C SER A 33 3.19 -13.51 7.17
N ASP A 34 3.02 -14.83 7.11
CA ASP A 34 2.09 -15.56 7.98
C ASP A 34 2.56 -15.65 9.44
N SER A 35 3.79 -15.23 9.73
CA SER A 35 4.38 -15.29 11.07
C SER A 35 5.02 -13.96 11.45
N PHE A 36 4.40 -13.27 12.40
CA PHE A 36 4.92 -12.04 12.98
C PHE A 36 6.33 -12.22 13.59
N TYR A 37 6.62 -13.40 14.15
CA TYR A 37 7.90 -13.69 14.78
C TYR A 37 8.93 -14.15 13.74
N VAL A 38 9.08 -15.46 13.57
CA VAL A 38 10.15 -16.06 12.75
C VAL A 38 10.06 -15.63 11.29
N GLY A 39 8.84 -15.51 10.73
CA GLY A 39 8.65 -15.10 9.33
C GLY A 39 9.11 -13.68 9.04
N GLN A 40 9.13 -12.82 10.06
CA GLN A 40 9.73 -11.48 10.00
C GLN A 40 11.10 -11.43 10.68
N GLY A 41 11.77 -12.56 10.93
CA GLY A 41 13.11 -12.58 11.49
C GLY A 41 13.21 -12.13 12.96
N ARG A 42 12.13 -12.25 13.72
CA ARG A 42 12.13 -12.03 15.18
C ARG A 42 12.21 -13.37 15.91
N PRO A 43 12.95 -13.48 17.03
CA PRO A 43 12.97 -14.70 17.84
C PRO A 43 11.57 -15.10 18.30
N GLY A 44 11.24 -16.39 18.14
CA GLY A 44 9.99 -16.96 18.63
C GLY A 44 10.12 -17.57 20.03
N PHE A 45 9.31 -18.59 20.31
CA PHE A 45 9.32 -19.32 21.58
C PHE A 45 10.72 -19.86 21.91
N LYS A 46 11.16 -19.66 23.16
CA LYS A 46 12.50 -20.06 23.66
C LYS A 46 13.66 -19.52 22.80
N ASN A 47 13.53 -18.30 22.27
CA ASN A 47 14.53 -17.64 21.41
C ASN A 47 14.84 -18.41 20.12
N TYR A 48 13.92 -19.26 19.64
CA TYR A 48 14.09 -19.96 18.38
C TYR A 48 14.05 -18.97 17.21
N LEU A 49 15.14 -18.90 16.46
CA LEU A 49 15.25 -18.15 15.20
C LEU A 49 16.19 -18.90 14.25
N PRO A 50 15.68 -19.52 13.18
CA PRO A 50 16.54 -20.18 12.20
C PRO A 50 17.42 -19.14 11.49
N LYS A 51 18.67 -19.53 11.19
CA LYS A 51 19.66 -18.63 10.56
C LYS A 51 19.13 -18.00 9.28
N GLN A 52 18.37 -18.74 8.44
CA GLN A 52 17.83 -18.18 7.21
C GLN A 52 16.82 -17.03 7.42
N TRP A 53 16.23 -16.92 8.61
CA TRP A 53 15.27 -15.87 8.93
C TRP A 53 15.88 -14.69 9.69
N SER A 54 17.03 -14.85 10.33
CA SER A 54 17.66 -13.81 11.16
C SER A 54 17.85 -12.47 10.44
N ASP A 55 18.30 -12.50 9.19
CA ASP A 55 18.58 -11.30 8.39
C ASP A 55 17.56 -11.07 7.28
N ILE A 56 16.34 -11.63 7.40
CA ILE A 56 15.35 -11.58 6.30
C ILE A 56 15.05 -10.14 5.86
N HIS A 57 14.89 -9.20 6.79
CA HIS A 57 14.67 -7.79 6.48
C HIS A 57 15.79 -7.12 5.67
N LEU A 58 17.06 -7.43 5.96
CA LEU A 58 18.18 -6.87 5.22
C LEU A 58 18.16 -7.40 3.79
N ARG A 59 17.96 -8.72 3.62
CA ARG A 59 17.87 -9.35 2.29
C ARG A 59 16.67 -8.86 1.48
N LEU A 60 15.54 -8.59 2.13
CA LEU A 60 14.38 -8.02 1.45
C LEU A 60 14.60 -6.54 1.08
N ALA A 61 15.27 -5.78 1.94
CA ALA A 61 15.64 -4.40 1.64
C ALA A 61 16.61 -4.31 0.44
N GLU A 62 17.55 -5.25 0.29
CA GLU A 62 18.46 -5.35 -0.87
C GLU A 62 17.71 -5.50 -2.20
N VAL A 63 16.47 -6.00 -2.18
CA VAL A 63 15.59 -6.12 -3.36
C VAL A 63 14.43 -5.12 -3.35
N ASN A 64 14.59 -4.00 -2.62
CA ASN A 64 13.66 -2.87 -2.56
C ASN A 64 12.29 -3.15 -1.89
N VAL A 65 12.22 -4.13 -0.99
CA VAL A 65 11.05 -4.25 -0.10
C VAL A 65 11.16 -3.20 0.99
N LEU A 66 10.10 -2.41 1.15
CA LEU A 66 10.08 -1.24 2.03
C LEU A 66 9.63 -1.57 3.46
N ASN A 67 8.68 -2.49 3.61
CA ASN A 67 8.11 -2.84 4.91
C ASN A 67 7.65 -4.30 4.98
N PHE A 68 7.22 -4.68 6.18
CA PHE A 68 6.51 -5.92 6.46
C PHE A 68 5.09 -5.61 6.90
N GLU A 69 4.16 -6.47 6.49
CA GLU A 69 2.79 -6.60 7.00
C GLU A 69 2.35 -8.06 6.84
N MET A 70 1.07 -8.41 6.95
CA MET A 70 0.65 -9.81 6.99
C MET A 70 -0.55 -10.16 6.08
N GLU A 71 -1.13 -9.20 5.37
CA GLU A 71 -2.43 -9.36 4.71
C GLU A 71 -2.43 -9.01 3.21
N ALA A 72 -1.55 -8.11 2.77
CA ALA A 72 -1.61 -7.49 1.44
C ALA A 72 -1.46 -8.51 0.31
N SER A 73 -0.55 -9.48 0.42
CA SER A 73 -0.35 -10.51 -0.62
C SER A 73 -1.61 -11.33 -0.84
N THR A 74 -2.30 -11.70 0.24
CA THR A 74 -3.56 -12.44 0.22
C THR A 74 -4.68 -11.57 -0.36
N ILE A 75 -4.84 -10.35 0.14
CA ILE A 75 -5.88 -9.42 -0.34
C ILE A 75 -5.71 -9.13 -1.83
N PHE A 76 -4.48 -8.84 -2.29
CA PHE A 76 -4.22 -8.53 -3.69
C PHE A 76 -4.52 -9.73 -4.56
N THR A 77 -3.96 -10.91 -4.21
CA THR A 77 -4.21 -12.14 -4.97
C THR A 77 -5.71 -12.43 -5.10
N LEU A 78 -6.47 -12.34 -4.00
CA LEU A 78 -7.92 -12.55 -4.02
C LEU A 78 -8.65 -11.51 -4.87
N ALA A 79 -8.29 -10.23 -4.74
CA ALA A 79 -8.85 -9.17 -5.58
C ALA A 79 -8.56 -9.43 -7.07
N ASN A 80 -7.31 -9.77 -7.42
CA ASN A 80 -6.91 -10.05 -8.80
C ASN A 80 -7.71 -11.23 -9.39
N ILE A 81 -7.87 -12.36 -8.67
CA ILE A 81 -8.57 -13.54 -9.18
C ILE A 81 -10.10 -13.37 -9.24
N TYR A 82 -10.67 -12.50 -8.40
CA TYR A 82 -12.12 -12.25 -8.36
C TYR A 82 -12.55 -11.01 -9.14
N GLY A 83 -11.63 -10.32 -9.83
CA GLY A 83 -11.93 -9.11 -10.59
C GLY A 83 -12.19 -7.87 -9.72
N GLY A 84 -11.78 -7.91 -8.45
CA GLY A 84 -11.78 -6.77 -7.55
C GLY A 84 -10.55 -5.87 -7.72
N ARG A 85 -10.61 -4.69 -7.11
CA ARG A 85 -9.46 -3.76 -7.01
C ARG A 85 -8.94 -3.77 -5.58
N GLY A 86 -7.68 -4.17 -5.39
CA GLY A 86 -7.00 -4.17 -4.08
C GLY A 86 -5.81 -3.23 -4.06
N GLY A 87 -5.52 -2.66 -2.90
CA GLY A 87 -4.34 -1.84 -2.63
C GLY A 87 -4.14 -1.70 -1.12
N ALA A 88 -2.99 -1.18 -0.69
CA ALA A 88 -2.68 -1.05 0.73
C ALA A 88 -1.94 0.26 1.00
N VAL A 89 -2.23 0.84 2.18
CA VAL A 89 -1.46 1.91 2.79
C VAL A 89 -1.14 1.47 4.23
N CYS A 90 0.14 1.54 4.60
CA CYS A 90 0.61 1.05 5.88
C CYS A 90 1.26 2.19 6.67
N ALA A 91 0.83 2.35 7.92
CA ALA A 91 1.54 3.19 8.88
C ALA A 91 2.84 2.51 9.30
N VAL A 92 3.96 3.24 9.27
CA VAL A 92 5.27 2.71 9.65
C VAL A 92 5.54 3.03 11.12
N ILE A 93 5.22 2.07 11.99
CA ILE A 93 5.38 2.22 13.45
C ILE A 93 6.76 1.79 13.96
N ALA A 94 7.54 1.06 13.14
CA ALA A 94 8.84 0.53 13.50
C ALA A 94 9.80 0.64 12.32
N ASN A 95 11.00 1.17 12.57
CA ASN A 95 12.09 1.15 11.62
C ASN A 95 13.17 0.21 12.13
N ARG A 96 13.32 -0.93 11.46
CA ARG A 96 14.26 -1.98 11.86
C ARG A 96 15.72 -1.65 11.58
N ALA A 97 15.99 -0.76 10.64
CA ALA A 97 17.36 -0.35 10.35
C ALA A 97 17.90 0.60 11.42
N THR A 98 17.01 1.39 12.05
CA THR A 98 17.36 2.34 13.11
C THR A 98 17.01 1.87 14.52
N ASP A 99 16.35 0.70 14.63
CA ASP A 99 15.80 0.16 15.88
C ASP A 99 14.81 1.11 16.58
N GLU A 100 14.14 1.97 15.81
CA GLU A 100 13.14 2.90 16.31
C GLU A 100 11.75 2.27 16.32
N PHE A 101 11.01 2.48 17.41
CA PHE A 101 9.64 2.04 17.55
C PHE A 101 8.77 3.14 18.17
N VAL A 102 7.76 3.58 17.42
CA VAL A 102 6.82 4.63 17.85
C VAL A 102 5.40 4.10 17.66
N PRO A 103 4.78 3.55 18.74
CA PRO A 103 3.41 3.05 18.69
C PRO A 103 2.43 4.09 18.14
N GLY A 104 1.61 3.68 17.17
CA GLY A 104 0.56 4.52 16.60
C GLY A 104 1.05 5.60 15.62
N ALA A 105 2.36 5.73 15.37
CA ALA A 105 2.89 6.69 14.41
C ALA A 105 2.28 6.47 13.01
N GLY A 106 1.75 7.53 12.40
CA GLY A 106 1.19 7.52 11.05
C GLY A 106 -0.14 6.78 10.88
N VAL A 107 -0.75 6.24 11.94
CA VAL A 107 -2.03 5.51 11.84
C VAL A 107 -3.16 6.43 11.39
N GLU A 108 -3.27 7.61 12.01
CA GLU A 108 -4.28 8.61 11.63
C GLU A 108 -4.09 9.08 10.19
N ASP A 109 -2.84 9.28 9.77
CA ASP A 109 -2.52 9.70 8.39
C ASP A 109 -2.89 8.59 7.39
N ALA A 110 -2.56 7.33 7.68
CA ALA A 110 -2.93 6.19 6.84
C ALA A 110 -4.46 6.05 6.71
N ILE A 111 -5.22 6.28 7.80
CA ILE A 111 -6.68 6.27 7.79
C ILE A 111 -7.22 7.38 6.88
N LYS A 112 -6.72 8.61 7.04
CA LYS A 112 -7.14 9.75 6.21
C LYS A 112 -6.84 9.50 4.73
N VAL A 113 -5.63 9.04 4.42
CA VAL A 113 -5.21 8.70 3.04
C VAL A 113 -6.10 7.61 2.45
N ALA A 114 -6.41 6.55 3.21
CA ALA A 114 -7.28 5.48 2.74
C ALA A 114 -8.70 5.99 2.43
N ASN A 115 -9.27 6.81 3.32
CA ASN A 115 -10.61 7.37 3.13
C ASN A 115 -10.66 8.32 1.93
N GLU A 116 -9.66 9.19 1.79
CA GLU A 116 -9.59 10.14 0.69
C GLU A 116 -9.36 9.43 -0.66
N ALA A 117 -8.56 8.36 -0.69
CA ALA A 117 -8.40 7.54 -1.88
C ALA A 117 -9.71 6.88 -2.32
N VAL A 118 -10.57 6.44 -1.38
CA VAL A 118 -11.91 5.92 -1.71
C VAL A 118 -12.80 6.99 -2.33
N ARG A 119 -12.74 8.24 -1.83
CA ARG A 119 -13.44 9.39 -2.45
C ARG A 119 -12.95 9.63 -3.88
N ILE A 120 -11.64 9.67 -4.09
CA ILE A 120 -11.01 9.86 -5.41
C ILE A 120 -11.41 8.73 -6.38
N LEU A 121 -11.35 7.47 -5.94
CA LEU A 121 -11.76 6.32 -6.74
C LEU A 121 -13.21 6.41 -7.20
N LYS A 122 -14.10 6.91 -6.33
CA LYS A 122 -15.50 7.12 -6.69
C LYS A 122 -15.67 8.13 -7.82
N GLU A 123 -14.93 9.24 -7.78
CA GLU A 123 -14.97 10.25 -8.84
C GLU A 123 -14.37 9.73 -10.15
N TRP A 124 -13.33 8.91 -10.06
CA TRP A 124 -12.73 8.26 -11.21
C TRP A 124 -13.67 7.22 -11.85
N ASP A 125 -14.43 6.49 -11.05
CA ASP A 125 -15.47 5.58 -11.53
C ASP A 125 -16.61 6.34 -12.22
N ASP A 126 -17.00 7.51 -11.70
CA ASP A 126 -18.00 8.38 -12.35
C ASP A 126 -17.48 8.92 -13.69
N LEU A 127 -16.21 9.32 -13.75
CA LEU A 127 -15.58 9.76 -14.99
C LEU A 127 -15.54 8.65 -16.05
N ARG A 128 -15.26 7.41 -15.62
CA ARG A 128 -15.32 6.24 -16.51
C ARG A 128 -16.71 6.05 -17.09
N ALA A 129 -17.73 6.13 -16.24
CA ALA A 129 -19.12 6.00 -16.65
C ALA A 129 -19.54 7.12 -17.62
N GLU A 130 -19.19 8.37 -17.32
CA GLU A 130 -19.44 9.55 -18.16
C GLU A 130 -18.83 9.37 -19.56
N LYS A 131 -17.55 8.97 -19.61
CA LYS A 131 -16.80 8.84 -20.87
C LYS A 131 -16.98 7.50 -21.57
N LYS A 132 -17.65 6.54 -20.93
CA LYS A 132 -17.81 5.16 -21.42
C LYS A 132 -16.47 4.49 -21.74
N ILE A 133 -15.50 4.66 -20.84
CA ILE A 133 -14.15 4.09 -20.96
C ILE A 133 -13.91 3.04 -19.86
N THR A 134 -13.11 2.03 -20.18
CA THR A 134 -12.71 0.99 -19.22
C THR A 134 -11.54 1.43 -18.36
N TYR A 135 -10.54 2.06 -18.97
CA TYR A 135 -9.28 2.40 -18.31
C TYR A 135 -9.09 3.91 -18.24
N LEU A 136 -8.53 4.37 -17.13
CA LEU A 136 -8.05 5.74 -17.01
C LEU A 136 -6.67 5.81 -17.64
N SER A 137 -6.44 6.87 -18.40
CA SER A 137 -5.14 7.26 -18.93
C SER A 137 -4.66 8.54 -18.24
N ALA A 138 -3.40 8.91 -18.51
CA ALA A 138 -2.87 10.18 -18.06
C ALA A 138 -3.74 11.38 -18.49
N SER A 139 -4.33 11.35 -19.68
CA SER A 139 -5.20 12.44 -20.16
C SER A 139 -6.51 12.52 -19.38
N THR A 140 -7.14 11.39 -19.06
CA THR A 140 -8.40 11.39 -18.30
C THR A 140 -8.16 11.77 -16.84
N LEU A 141 -7.03 11.35 -16.25
CA LEU A 141 -6.66 11.75 -14.89
C LEU A 141 -6.31 13.24 -14.83
N SER A 142 -5.60 13.77 -15.84
CA SER A 142 -5.33 15.21 -15.94
C SER A 142 -6.62 16.02 -16.07
N GLU A 143 -7.59 15.54 -16.84
CA GLU A 143 -8.91 16.19 -16.94
C GLU A 143 -9.65 16.18 -15.59
N TRP A 144 -9.70 15.04 -14.90
CA TRP A 144 -10.28 14.95 -13.55
C TRP A 144 -9.61 15.95 -12.60
N TYR A 145 -8.28 15.99 -12.59
CA TYR A 145 -7.50 16.87 -11.73
C TYR A 145 -7.81 18.36 -11.97
N LEU A 146 -7.98 18.75 -13.24
CA LEU A 146 -8.38 20.12 -13.59
C LEU A 146 -9.83 20.43 -13.20
N ARG A 147 -10.72 19.44 -13.21
CA ARG A 147 -12.13 19.59 -12.76
C ARG A 147 -12.21 19.73 -11.24
N SER A 148 -11.50 18.89 -10.49
CA SER A 148 -11.53 18.89 -9.01
C SER A 148 -11.02 20.20 -8.41
N ARG A 149 -9.98 20.80 -9.01
CA ARG A 149 -9.45 22.11 -8.58
C ARG A 149 -10.31 23.32 -8.91
N LYS A 150 -11.21 23.25 -9.89
CA LYS A 150 -12.16 24.34 -10.15
C LYS A 150 -13.32 24.37 -9.15
N GLY A 151 -13.56 23.27 -8.44
CA GLY A 151 -14.61 23.14 -7.44
C GLY A 151 -14.14 23.37 -5.98
N ARG A 152 -12.83 23.54 -5.76
CA ARG A 152 -12.23 23.95 -4.47
C ARG A 152 -11.93 25.44 -4.49
#